data_AF-M8D1U3-F1
#
_entry.id   AF-M8D1U3-F1
#
_cell.length_a   1.000
_cell.length_b   1.000
_cell.length_c   1.000
_cell.angle_alpha   90.00
_cell.angle_beta   90.00
_cell.angle_gamma   90.00
#
_symmetry.space_group_name_H-M   'P 1'
#
loop_
_entity.id
_entity.type
_entity.pdbx_description
1 polymer ?
#
loop_
_entity_poly.entity_id
_entity_poly.type
_entity_poly.pdbx_seq_one_letter_code
_entity_poly.pdbx_strand_id
1 'polypeptide(L)'
;MLGGKLIRGAQLVGETVQLPQKMKHAHIVITGEGQSDEQTLYGKVPFYVAQLANEYHVPAFLLSGSLGDGFDKLYAYFVSCDAIATKPMTLEQCMRSATTLLYTKARNIARIIKRFS
;
A
#
# COMPACT_ATOMS: atom_id res chain seq x y z
N MET A 1 -6.67 28.46 23.23
CA MET A 1 -6.23 27.43 22.26
C MET A 1 -5.78 26.20 23.01
N LEU A 2 -6.25 25.00 22.66
CA LEU A 2 -6.08 23.74 23.41
C LEU A 2 -4.70 23.03 23.22
N GLY A 3 -3.65 23.72 22.74
CA GLY A 3 -2.28 23.17 22.72
C GLY A 3 -2.02 21.94 21.83
N GLY A 4 -2.93 21.59 20.91
CA GLY A 4 -2.77 20.45 20.02
C GLY A 4 -1.63 20.61 19.01
N LYS A 5 -0.96 19.50 18.68
CA LYS A 5 0.10 19.45 17.65
C LYS A 5 -0.45 18.86 16.35
N LEU A 6 -0.11 19.48 15.23
CA LEU A 6 -0.43 18.96 13.91
C LEU A 6 0.54 17.81 13.59
N ILE A 7 -0.01 16.62 13.35
CA ILE A 7 0.75 15.41 13.02
C ILE A 7 0.10 14.71 11.84
N ARG A 8 0.87 13.93 11.06
CA ARG A 8 0.32 13.18 9.93
C ARG A 8 -0.59 12.06 10.44
N GLY A 9 -1.82 11.99 9.94
CA GLY A 9 -2.82 11.01 10.39
C GLY A 9 -2.37 9.56 10.21
N ALA A 10 -1.73 9.23 9.08
CA ALA A 10 -1.20 7.89 8.82
C ALA A 10 -0.15 7.46 9.86
N GLN A 11 0.74 8.39 10.26
CA GLN A 11 1.72 8.15 11.30
C GLN A 11 1.04 7.92 12.65
N LEU A 12 0.12 8.80 13.06
CA LEU A 12 -0.62 8.67 14.32
C LEU A 12 -1.33 7.30 14.41
N VAL A 13 -2.08 6.92 13.37
CA VAL A 13 -2.78 5.64 13.34
C VAL A 13 -1.78 4.49 13.37
N GLY A 14 -0.70 4.57 12.59
CA GLY A 14 0.36 3.56 12.54
C GLY A 14 1.02 3.31 13.88
N GLU A 15 1.38 4.38 14.59
CA GLU A 15 1.93 4.30 15.96
C GLU A 15 0.91 3.71 16.93
N THR A 16 -0.35 4.15 16.84
CA THR A 16 -1.45 3.67 17.70
C THR A 16 -1.68 2.16 17.56
N VAL A 17 -1.58 1.61 16.34
CA VAL A 17 -1.73 0.16 16.08
C VAL A 17 -0.42 -0.63 16.19
N GLN A 18 0.65 0.03 16.66
CA GLN A 18 1.99 -0.52 16.84
C GLN A 18 2.57 -1.13 15.54
N LEU A 19 2.32 -0.46 14.41
CA LEU A 19 2.82 -0.90 13.11
C LEU A 19 4.36 -1.00 13.07
N PRO A 20 5.15 -0.06 13.64
CA PRO A 20 6.62 -0.17 13.66
C PRO A 20 7.13 -1.45 14.31
N GLN A 21 6.53 -1.86 15.42
CA GLN A 21 6.90 -3.07 16.15
C GLN A 21 6.56 -4.33 15.36
N LYS A 22 5.40 -4.34 14.68
CA LYS A 22 5.01 -5.44 13.78
C LYS A 22 5.93 -5.53 12.57
N MET A 23 6.34 -4.40 12.01
CA MET A 23 7.22 -4.34 10.84
C MET A 23 8.58 -4.99 11.11
N LYS A 24 9.16 -4.82 12.31
CA LYS A 24 10.46 -5.43 12.69
C LYS A 24 10.53 -6.95 12.50
N HIS A 25 9.39 -7.64 12.57
CA HIS A 25 9.31 -9.09 12.47
C HIS A 25 8.69 -9.56 11.15
N ALA A 26 8.36 -8.64 10.25
CA ALA A 26 7.73 -8.94 8.98
C ALA A 26 8.78 -9.34 7.94
N HIS A 27 8.47 -10.35 7.14
CA HIS A 27 9.30 -10.73 5.98
C HIS A 27 8.92 -9.92 4.73
N ILE A 28 7.68 -9.46 4.66
CA ILE A 28 7.11 -8.61 3.61
C ILE A 28 6.02 -7.74 4.22
N VAL A 29 5.66 -6.65 3.54
CA VAL A 29 4.44 -5.89 3.83
C VAL A 29 3.66 -5.63 2.57
N ILE A 30 2.32 -5.73 2.67
CA ILE A 30 1.40 -5.35 1.61
C ILE A 30 0.55 -4.19 2.14
N THR A 31 0.42 -3.14 1.34
CA THR A 31 -0.44 -1.99 1.63
C THR A 31 -1.23 -1.58 0.38
N GLY A 32 -2.08 -0.57 0.50
CA GLY A 32 -2.96 -0.17 -0.59
C GLY A 32 -3.82 1.05 -0.30
N GLU A 33 -4.44 1.55 -1.36
CA GLU A 33 -5.44 2.61 -1.33
C GLU A 33 -6.35 2.55 -2.58
N GLY A 34 -7.33 3.45 -2.68
CA GLY A 34 -8.25 3.49 -3.82
C GLY A 34 -7.54 3.77 -5.15
N GLN A 35 -6.74 4.83 -5.21
CA GLN A 35 -5.92 5.17 -6.36
C GLN A 35 -4.54 5.62 -5.88
N SER A 36 -3.50 5.05 -6.48
CA SER A 36 -2.12 5.47 -6.25
C SER A 36 -1.53 6.20 -7.44
N ASP A 37 -0.98 7.37 -7.16
CA ASP A 37 -0.38 8.29 -8.10
C ASP A 37 0.80 8.98 -7.42
N GLU A 38 1.43 9.96 -8.08
CA GLU A 38 2.51 10.72 -7.46
C GLU A 38 2.12 11.34 -6.10
N GLN A 39 0.84 11.67 -5.90
CA GLN A 39 0.40 12.32 -4.67
C GLN A 39 0.40 11.39 -3.46
N THR A 40 0.46 10.08 -3.69
CA THR A 40 0.61 9.08 -2.63
C THR A 40 1.86 9.33 -1.79
N LEU A 41 2.93 9.86 -2.40
CA LEU A 41 4.19 10.22 -1.73
C LEU A 41 4.07 11.40 -0.76
N TYR A 42 2.97 12.18 -0.79
CA TYR A 42 2.82 13.36 0.07
C TYR A 42 2.21 13.04 1.46
N GLY A 43 2.36 11.81 1.92
CA GLY A 43 1.97 11.40 3.27
C GLY A 43 0.65 10.63 3.36
N LYS A 44 0.20 10.00 2.27
CA LYS A 44 -0.87 9.00 2.32
C LYS A 44 -0.38 7.73 3.05
N VAL A 45 -1.33 6.88 3.42
CA VAL A 45 -1.06 5.63 4.16
C VAL A 45 0.00 4.76 3.47
N PRO A 46 -0.07 4.48 2.15
CA PRO A 46 0.92 3.60 1.53
C PRO A 46 2.34 4.12 1.65
N PHE A 47 2.54 5.43 1.50
CA PHE A 47 3.87 6.02 1.63
C PHE A 47 4.43 5.88 3.04
N TYR A 48 3.64 6.15 4.08
CA TYR A 48 4.08 5.91 5.46
C TYR A 48 4.48 4.45 5.70
N VAL A 49 3.68 3.50 5.22
CA VAL A 49 3.99 2.07 5.33
C VAL A 49 5.30 1.73 4.61
N ALA A 50 5.53 2.29 3.42
CA ALA A 50 6.74 2.04 2.65
C ALA A 50 7.99 2.66 3.28
N GLN A 51 7.89 3.87 3.83
CA GLN A 51 8.98 4.49 4.59
C GLN A 51 9.40 3.62 5.78
N LEU A 52 8.40 3.14 6.52
CA LEU A 52 8.62 2.26 7.67
C LEU A 52 9.21 0.91 7.24
N ALA A 53 8.71 0.34 6.14
CA ALA A 53 9.22 -0.91 5.59
C ALA A 53 10.69 -0.77 5.18
N ASN A 54 11.05 0.34 4.52
CA ASN A 54 12.42 0.63 4.13
C ASN A 54 13.36 0.78 5.34
N GLU A 55 12.92 1.43 6.43
CA GLU A 55 13.69 1.53 7.69
C GLU A 55 14.04 0.15 8.25
N TYR A 56 13.10 -0.80 8.19
CA TYR A 56 13.28 -2.17 8.67
C TYR A 56 13.76 -3.15 7.59
N HIS A 57 14.12 -2.68 6.40
CA HIS A 57 14.56 -3.50 5.27
C HIS A 57 13.53 -4.58 4.87
N VAL A 58 12.24 -4.28 5.03
CA VAL A 58 11.13 -5.15 4.67
C VAL A 58 10.64 -4.81 3.24
N PRO A 59 10.61 -5.77 2.31
CA PRO A 59 10.03 -5.60 0.99
C PRO A 59 8.56 -5.16 1.05
N ALA A 60 8.24 -4.00 0.45
CA ALA A 60 6.89 -3.45 0.40
C ALA A 60 6.23 -3.66 -0.97
N PHE A 61 4.96 -4.09 -0.95
CA PHE A 61 4.14 -4.29 -2.15
C PHE A 61 2.89 -3.41 -2.07
N LEU A 62 2.56 -2.72 -3.16
CA LEU A 62 1.41 -1.83 -3.25
C LEU A 62 0.29 -2.44 -4.09
N LEU A 63 -0.89 -2.59 -3.49
CA LEU A 63 -2.13 -3.00 -4.17
C LEU A 63 -3.14 -1.87 -4.16
N SER A 64 -3.46 -1.31 -5.33
CA SER A 64 -4.35 -0.17 -5.44
C SER A 64 -5.56 -0.46 -6.32
N GLY A 65 -6.68 0.21 -6.07
CA GLY A 65 -7.87 0.12 -6.93
C GLY A 65 -7.53 0.47 -8.39
N SER A 66 -6.80 1.56 -8.57
CA SER A 66 -6.20 2.01 -9.83
C SER A 66 -4.80 2.59 -9.60
N LEU A 67 -4.04 2.71 -10.69
CA LEU A 67 -2.79 3.48 -10.76
C LEU A 67 -3.05 4.70 -11.64
N GLY A 68 -2.70 5.88 -11.14
CA GLY A 68 -2.86 7.16 -11.82
C GLY A 68 -1.53 7.73 -12.29
N ASP A 69 -1.53 9.00 -12.65
CA ASP A 69 -0.37 9.67 -13.24
C ASP A 69 0.84 9.69 -12.29
N GLY A 70 2.02 9.43 -12.85
CA GLY A 70 3.28 9.47 -12.12
C GLY A 70 3.47 8.34 -11.10
N PHE A 71 2.65 7.28 -11.12
CA PHE A 71 2.80 6.13 -10.22
C PHE A 71 4.16 5.46 -10.35
N ASP A 72 4.88 5.60 -11.47
CA ASP A 72 6.21 5.03 -11.67
C ASP A 72 7.21 5.50 -10.60
N LYS A 73 7.04 6.71 -10.06
CA LYS A 73 7.87 7.23 -8.95
C LYS A 73 7.73 6.38 -7.67
N LEU A 74 6.62 5.66 -7.51
CA LEU A 74 6.36 4.78 -6.37
C LEU A 74 7.28 3.55 -6.39
N TYR A 75 7.82 3.14 -7.54
CA TYR A 75 8.78 2.03 -7.61
C TYR A 75 10.08 2.29 -6.83
N ALA A 76 10.38 3.54 -6.48
CA ALA A 76 11.48 3.85 -5.56
C ALA A 76 11.24 3.32 -4.12
N TYR A 77 9.99 3.00 -3.76
CA TYR A 77 9.58 2.60 -2.41
C TYR A 77 8.92 1.22 -2.35
N PHE A 78 8.41 0.72 -3.48
CA PHE A 78 7.72 -0.56 -3.55
C PHE A 78 8.38 -1.50 -4.56
N VAL A 79 8.45 -2.78 -4.19
CA VAL A 79 8.89 -3.87 -5.07
C VAL A 79 7.92 -4.05 -6.24
N SER A 80 6.61 -3.90 -5.99
CA SER A 80 5.61 -3.85 -7.05
C SER A 80 4.52 -2.82 -6.72
N CYS A 81 3.98 -2.22 -7.78
CA CYS A 81 2.79 -1.38 -7.76
C CYS A 81 1.75 -2.00 -8.69
N ASP A 82 0.62 -2.43 -8.14
CA ASP A 82 -0.37 -3.22 -8.85
C ASP A 82 -1.77 -2.60 -8.76
N ALA A 83 -2.38 -2.31 -9.91
CA ALA A 83 -3.82 -2.11 -9.99
C ALA A 83 -4.55 -3.46 -9.84
N ILE A 84 -5.64 -3.50 -9.06
CA ILE A 84 -6.44 -4.72 -8.86
C ILE A 84 -7.46 -4.95 -9.98
N ALA A 85 -7.80 -3.92 -10.76
CA ALA A 85 -8.68 -4.07 -11.92
C ALA A 85 -8.06 -5.04 -12.95
N THR A 86 -8.84 -6.01 -13.41
CA THR A 86 -8.35 -7.09 -14.30
C THR A 86 -8.69 -6.88 -15.77
N LYS A 87 -9.56 -5.91 -16.05
CA LYS A 87 -10.05 -5.56 -17.39
C LYS A 87 -10.59 -4.12 -17.36
N PRO A 88 -10.91 -3.51 -18.51
CA PRO A 88 -11.73 -2.30 -18.54
C PRO A 88 -13.05 -2.55 -17.79
N MET A 89 -13.32 -1.74 -16.77
CA MET A 89 -14.46 -1.86 -15.87
C MET A 89 -14.97 -0.47 -15.51
N THR A 90 -16.28 -0.33 -15.29
CA THR A 90 -16.82 0.91 -14.72
C THR A 90 -16.43 1.03 -13.25
N LEU A 91 -16.42 2.25 -12.71
CA LEU A 91 -16.14 2.47 -11.29
C LEU A 91 -17.08 1.65 -10.39
N GLU A 92 -18.37 1.59 -10.73
CA GLU A 92 -19.36 0.78 -10.00
C GLU A 92 -18.99 -0.71 -9.99
N GLN A 93 -18.59 -1.27 -11.15
CA GLN A 93 -18.15 -2.66 -11.26
C GLN A 93 -16.88 -2.91 -10.43
N CYS A 94 -15.93 -1.97 -10.43
CA CYS A 94 -14.72 -2.03 -9.62
C CYS A 94 -15.09 -2.06 -8.13
N MET A 95 -15.93 -1.14 -7.65
CA MET A 95 -16.35 -1.07 -6.26
C MET A 95 -17.12 -2.33 -5.83
N ARG A 96 -18.07 -2.79 -6.64
CA ARG A 96 -18.85 -4.01 -6.35
C ARG A 96 -17.98 -5.27 -6.29
N SER A 97 -16.90 -5.31 -7.06
CA SER A 97 -16.02 -6.49 -7.16
C SER A 97 -14.72 -6.34 -6.38
N ALA A 98 -14.54 -5.25 -5.62
CA ALA A 98 -13.25 -4.86 -5.04
C ALA A 98 -12.61 -5.98 -4.21
N THR A 99 -13.41 -6.66 -3.37
CA THR A 99 -12.95 -7.79 -2.56
C THR A 99 -12.39 -8.93 -3.41
N THR A 100 -13.11 -9.33 -4.47
CA THR A 100 -12.69 -10.42 -5.36
C THR A 100 -11.45 -10.05 -6.17
N LEU A 101 -11.39 -8.80 -6.66
CA LEU A 101 -10.25 -8.26 -7.40
C LEU A 101 -8.99 -8.21 -6.52
N LEU A 102 -9.12 -7.65 -5.32
CA LEU A 102 -8.06 -7.57 -4.33
C LEU A 102 -7.55 -8.95 -3.92
N TYR A 103 -8.45 -9.89 -3.60
CA TYR A 103 -8.09 -11.26 -3.28
C TYR A 103 -7.31 -11.93 -4.42
N THR A 104 -7.80 -11.80 -5.65
CA THR A 104 -7.16 -12.41 -6.83
C THR A 104 -5.75 -11.86 -7.03
N LYS A 105 -5.58 -10.54 -6.94
CA LYS A 105 -4.29 -9.90 -7.10
C LYS A 105 -3.31 -10.26 -5.98
N ALA A 106 -3.75 -10.17 -4.73
CA ALA A 106 -2.95 -10.56 -3.57
C ALA A 106 -2.52 -12.03 -3.64
N ARG A 107 -3.42 -12.93 -4.05
CA ARG A 107 -3.11 -14.35 -4.27
C ARG A 107 -2.01 -14.53 -5.33
N ASN A 108 -2.05 -13.78 -6.42
CA ASN A 108 -1.04 -13.88 -7.47
C ASN A 108 0.34 -13.44 -6.97
N ILE A 109 0.42 -12.35 -6.21
CA ILE A 109 1.67 -11.93 -5.56
C ILE A 109 2.15 -13.00 -4.57
N ALA A 110 1.27 -13.51 -3.71
CA ALA A 110 1.63 -14.56 -2.75
C ALA A 110 2.17 -15.83 -3.44
N ARG A 111 1.63 -16.20 -4.60
CA ARG A 111 2.14 -17.32 -5.40
C ARG A 111 3.56 -17.08 -5.93
N ILE A 112 3.86 -15.86 -6.34
CA ILE A 112 5.22 -15.46 -6.77
C ILE A 112 6.16 -15.58 -5.57
N ILE A 113 5.82 -14.97 -4.44
CA ILE A 113 6.64 -14.99 -3.22
C ILE A 113 6.92 -16.44 -2.78
N LYS A 114 5.88 -17.27 -2.72
CA LYS A 114 6.00 -18.70 -2.35
C LYS A 114 6.94 -19.48 -3.27
N ARG A 115 7.11 -19.07 -4.53
CA ARG A 115 7.99 -19.77 -5.48
C ARG A 115 9.48 -19.56 -5.17
N PHE A 116 9.81 -18.43 -4.53
CA PHE A 116 11.17 -17.96 -4.25
C PHE A 116 11.48 -17.85 -2.74
N SER A 117 10.57 -18.31 -1.87
CA SER A 117 10.77 -18.40 -0.42
C SER A 117 11.26 -19.78 0.00
#